data_AF-A0A0K2RLN7-F1
#
_entry.id   AF-A0A0K2RLN7-F1
#
_cell.length_a   1.000
_cell.length_b   1.000
_cell.length_c   1.000
_cell.angle_alpha   90.00
_cell.angle_beta   90.00
_cell.angle_gamma   90.00
#
_symmetry.space_group_name_H-M   'P 1'
#
loop_
_entity.id
_entity.type
_entity.pdbx_description
1 polymer ?
#
loop_
_entity_poly.entity_id
_entity_poly.type
_entity_poly.pdbx_seq_one_letter_code
_entity_poly.pdbx_strand_id
1 'polypeptide(L)'
;MIGSRSAGIITMAVAKVRPLCSPEKATEMEYALARTAEENDQDFLARVARRWVEAIDQDGPEPSEESLRHHQGAFLRRPKHGLAHVEIFATTEQYEHLLTVMNTAANP
;
A
#
# COMPACT_ATOMS: atom_id res chain seq x y z
N MET A 1 -11.07 -25.81 -18.34
CA MET A 1 -11.34 -24.62 -19.17
C MET A 1 -11.81 -23.52 -18.23
N ILE A 2 -11.09 -22.39 -18.17
CA ILE A 2 -11.40 -21.28 -17.28
C ILE A 2 -12.60 -20.50 -17.85
N GLY A 3 -13.63 -20.27 -17.02
CA GLY A 3 -14.78 -19.47 -17.42
C GLY A 3 -14.42 -18.00 -17.66
N SER A 4 -15.10 -17.34 -18.59
CA SER A 4 -14.84 -15.94 -18.98
C SER A 4 -14.77 -14.96 -17.79
N ARG A 5 -15.58 -15.20 -16.75
CA ARG A 5 -15.62 -14.38 -15.53
C ARG A 5 -14.39 -14.55 -14.65
N SER A 6 -13.93 -15.80 -14.48
CA SER A 6 -12.67 -16.12 -13.79
C SER A 6 -11.47 -15.54 -14.54
N ALA A 7 -11.46 -15.62 -15.87
CA ALA A 7 -10.43 -14.98 -16.68
C ALA A 7 -10.40 -13.45 -16.45
N GLY A 8 -11.57 -12.80 -16.38
CA GLY A 8 -11.68 -11.38 -16.07
C GLY A 8 -11.07 -11.01 -14.71
N ILE A 9 -11.33 -11.81 -13.66
CA ILE A 9 -10.74 -11.59 -12.33
C ILE A 9 -9.21 -11.68 -12.39
N ILE A 10 -8.68 -12.69 -13.08
CA ILE A 10 -7.23 -12.89 -13.22
C ILE A 10 -6.60 -11.71 -13.95
N THR A 11 -7.14 -11.33 -15.12
CA THR A 11 -6.61 -10.21 -15.92
C THR A 11 -6.62 -8.91 -15.14
N MET A 12 -7.70 -8.59 -14.42
CA MET A 12 -7.78 -7.37 -13.61
C MET A 12 -6.77 -7.36 -12.47
N ALA A 13 -6.63 -8.48 -11.76
CA ALA A 13 -5.71 -8.58 -10.63
C ALA A 13 -4.25 -8.47 -11.08
N VAL A 14 -3.88 -9.14 -12.17
CA VAL A 14 -2.54 -9.07 -12.78
C VAL A 14 -2.25 -7.66 -13.30
N ALA A 15 -3.20 -7.03 -13.98
CA ALA A 15 -3.04 -5.66 -14.46
C ALA A 15 -2.75 -4.67 -13.32
N LYS A 16 -3.40 -4.85 -12.15
CA LYS A 16 -3.20 -3.99 -10.99
C LYS A 16 -1.80 -4.10 -10.38
N VAL A 17 -1.21 -5.30 -10.33
CA VAL A 17 0.09 -5.52 -9.66
C VAL A 17 1.30 -5.38 -10.57
N ARG A 18 1.12 -5.47 -11.90
CA ARG A 18 2.20 -5.29 -12.90
C ARG A 18 3.08 -4.05 -12.69
N PRO A 19 2.54 -2.86 -12.35
CA PRO A 19 3.40 -1.70 -12.10
C PRO A 19 4.11 -1.73 -10.73
N LEU A 20 3.74 -2.64 -9.83
CA LEU A 20 4.21 -2.68 -8.43
C LEU A 20 5.20 -3.82 -8.15
N CYS A 21 5.43 -4.72 -9.10
CA CYS A 21 6.30 -5.88 -8.91
C CYS A 21 7.09 -6.24 -10.17
N SER A 22 8.04 -7.18 -10.04
CA SER A 22 8.78 -7.67 -11.20
C SER A 22 7.88 -8.47 -12.15
N PRO A 23 8.19 -8.52 -13.46
CA PRO A 23 7.41 -9.30 -14.43
C PRO A 23 7.29 -10.79 -14.05
N GLU A 24 8.32 -11.36 -13.44
CA GLU A 24 8.35 -12.75 -12.99
C GLU A 24 7.32 -12.99 -11.87
N LYS A 25 7.24 -12.07 -10.89
CA LYS A 25 6.25 -12.15 -9.81
C LYS A 25 4.82 -11.99 -10.32
N ALA A 26 4.58 -11.10 -11.29
CA ALA A 26 3.26 -10.96 -11.91
C ALA A 26 2.86 -12.24 -12.66
N THR A 27 3.82 -12.90 -13.33
CA THR A 27 3.61 -14.17 -14.04
C THR A 27 3.36 -15.33 -13.06
N GLU A 28 4.07 -15.38 -11.94
CA GLU A 28 3.85 -16.36 -10.88
C GLU A 28 2.44 -16.23 -10.28
N MET A 29 2.00 -15.01 -10.00
CA MET A 29 0.64 -14.72 -9.55
C MET A 29 -0.40 -15.17 -10.59
N GLU A 30 -0.20 -14.83 -11.87
CA GLU A 30 -1.11 -15.24 -12.95
C GLU A 30 -1.26 -16.77 -13.03
N TYR A 31 -0.14 -17.49 -12.97
CA TYR A 31 -0.13 -18.97 -12.98
C TYR A 31 -0.86 -19.54 -11.75
N ALA A 32 -0.59 -19.02 -10.55
CA ALA A 32 -1.24 -19.46 -9.33
C ALA A 32 -2.77 -19.23 -9.35
N LEU A 33 -3.20 -18.09 -9.87
CA LEU A 33 -4.63 -17.78 -9.99
C LEU A 33 -5.32 -18.62 -11.08
N ALA A 34 -4.64 -18.90 -12.20
CA ALA A 34 -5.15 -19.80 -13.23
C ALA A 34 -5.40 -21.21 -12.68
N ARG A 35 -4.44 -21.75 -11.90
CA ARG A 35 -4.63 -23.02 -11.18
C ARG A 35 -5.78 -22.97 -10.18
N THR A 36 -5.86 -21.90 -9.41
CA THR A 36 -6.94 -21.71 -8.42
C THR A 36 -8.31 -21.72 -9.08
N ALA A 37 -8.43 -21.12 -10.27
CA ALA A 37 -9.67 -21.06 -11.05
C ALA A 37 -10.12 -22.40 -11.65
N GLU A 38 -9.21 -23.37 -11.79
CA GLU A 38 -9.57 -24.73 -12.21
C GLU A 38 -10.10 -25.58 -11.06
N GLU A 39 -9.60 -25.33 -9.86
CA GLU A 39 -9.85 -26.16 -8.67
C GLU A 39 -10.98 -25.60 -7.77
N ASN A 40 -11.32 -24.30 -7.90
CA ASN A 40 -12.21 -23.60 -6.97
C ASN A 40 -13.27 -22.75 -7.67
N ASP A 41 -14.30 -22.36 -6.91
CA ASP A 41 -15.32 -21.42 -7.35
C ASP A 41 -14.77 -19.99 -7.51
N GLN A 42 -15.59 -19.17 -8.17
CA GLN A 42 -15.24 -17.79 -8.51
C GLN A 42 -15.09 -16.88 -7.28
N ASP A 43 -15.87 -17.10 -6.22
CA ASP A 43 -15.83 -16.26 -5.01
C ASP A 43 -14.54 -16.54 -4.23
N PHE A 44 -14.12 -17.81 -4.20
CA PHE A 44 -12.81 -18.18 -3.70
C PHE A 44 -11.68 -17.55 -4.52
N LEU A 45 -11.73 -17.65 -5.85
CA LEU A 45 -10.75 -17.01 -6.74
C LEU A 45 -10.66 -15.49 -6.50
N ALA A 46 -11.81 -14.81 -6.36
CA ALA A 46 -11.85 -13.37 -6.10
C ALA A 46 -11.16 -13.00 -4.76
N ARG A 47 -11.37 -13.80 -3.71
CA ARG A 47 -10.71 -13.61 -2.40
C ARG A 47 -9.20 -13.82 -2.48
N VAL A 48 -8.76 -14.86 -3.18
CA VAL A 48 -7.33 -15.15 -3.37
C VAL A 48 -6.67 -14.04 -4.18
N ALA A 49 -7.26 -13.64 -5.31
CA ALA A 49 -6.76 -12.55 -6.14
C ALA A 49 -6.63 -11.23 -5.37
N ARG A 50 -7.65 -10.90 -4.55
CA ARG A 50 -7.60 -9.73 -3.67
C ARG A 50 -6.46 -9.81 -2.66
N ARG A 51 -6.25 -10.97 -2.03
CA ARG A 51 -5.19 -11.15 -1.03
C ARG A 51 -3.79 -10.99 -1.63
N TRP A 52 -3.59 -11.48 -2.86
CA TRP A 52 -2.35 -11.28 -3.61
C TRP A 52 -2.11 -9.81 -3.94
N VAL A 53 -3.15 -9.10 -4.40
CA VAL A 53 -3.08 -7.66 -4.64
C VAL A 53 -2.68 -6.93 -3.36
N GLU A 54 -3.36 -7.17 -2.23
CA GLU A 54 -3.04 -6.53 -0.94
C GLU A 54 -1.63 -6.86 -0.43
N ALA A 55 -1.09 -8.05 -0.73
CA ALA A 55 0.25 -8.44 -0.32
C ALA A 55 1.36 -7.77 -1.14
N ILE A 56 1.07 -7.46 -2.43
CA ILE A 56 1.99 -6.78 -3.34
C ILE A 56 1.86 -5.26 -3.21
N ASP A 57 0.64 -4.76 -3.07
CA ASP A 57 0.25 -3.36 -2.88
C ASP A 57 0.14 -3.05 -1.38
N GLN A 58 1.27 -3.03 -0.67
CA GLN A 58 1.32 -2.80 0.78
C GLN A 58 1.04 -1.34 1.16
N ASP A 59 1.33 -0.42 0.25
CA ASP A 59 1.05 1.02 0.43
C ASP A 59 -0.44 1.33 0.25
N GLY A 60 -1.16 0.46 -0.46
CA GLY A 60 -2.57 0.64 -0.76
C GLY A 60 -2.82 1.76 -1.79
N PRO A 61 -4.09 2.06 -2.08
CA PRO A 61 -4.41 3.16 -3.00
C PRO A 61 -3.86 4.48 -2.45
N GLU A 62 -3.32 5.32 -3.34
CA GLU A 62 -2.87 6.67 -3.00
C GLU A 62 -3.98 7.38 -2.19
N PRO A 63 -3.69 7.80 -0.94
CA PRO A 63 -4.70 8.40 -0.08
C PRO A 63 -5.24 9.67 -0.74
N SER A 64 -6.57 9.81 -0.77
CA SER A 64 -7.20 11.02 -1.29
C SER A 64 -6.73 12.26 -0.53
N GLU A 65 -6.74 13.43 -1.17
CA GLU A 65 -6.39 14.69 -0.50
C GLU A 65 -7.21 14.93 0.78
N GLU A 66 -8.46 14.46 0.82
CA GLU A 66 -9.31 14.50 2.02
C GLU A 66 -8.76 13.62 3.15
N SER A 67 -8.35 12.39 2.84
CA SER A 67 -7.72 11.49 3.81
C SER A 67 -6.40 12.07 4.33
N LEU A 68 -5.60 12.69 3.46
CA LEU A 68 -4.36 13.37 3.84
C LEU A 68 -4.63 14.52 4.82
N ARG A 69 -5.64 15.36 4.56
CA ARG A 69 -6.04 16.45 5.48
C ARG A 69 -6.45 15.94 6.86
N HIS A 70 -7.08 14.77 6.94
CA HIS A 70 -7.48 14.18 8.22
C HIS A 70 -6.33 13.53 9.01
N HIS A 71 -5.28 13.07 8.32
CA HIS A 71 -4.09 12.48 8.97
C HIS A 71 -3.00 13.52 9.28
N GLN A 72 -3.04 14.68 8.62
CA GLN A 72 -2.09 15.77 8.84
C GLN A 72 -2.21 16.33 10.27
N GLY A 73 -1.08 16.45 10.95
CA GLY A 73 -1.04 16.95 12.32
C GLY A 73 0.13 16.42 13.15
N ALA A 74 0.25 16.93 14.38
CA ALA A 74 1.24 16.50 15.35
C ALA A 74 0.59 15.64 16.44
N PHE A 75 1.19 14.48 16.68
CA PHE A 75 0.71 13.50 17.65
C PHE A 75 1.76 13.27 18.72
N LEU A 76 1.35 13.38 19.98
CA LEU A 76 2.22 13.04 21.11
C LEU A 76 2.23 11.53 21.30
N ARG A 77 3.41 10.94 21.22
CA ARG A 77 3.64 9.51 21.47
C ARG A 77 4.29 9.32 22.83
N ARG A 78 4.39 8.06 23.26
CA ARG A 78 5.11 7.72 24.50
C ARG A 78 6.55 8.22 24.42
N PRO A 79 7.07 8.89 25.46
CA PRO A 79 8.47 9.33 25.51
C PRO A 79 9.45 8.17 25.26
N LYS A 80 10.60 8.48 24.66
CA LYS A 80 11.67 7.49 24.39
C LYS A 80 12.98 7.99 24.97
N HIS A 81 13.64 7.18 25.79
CA HIS A 81 14.94 7.48 26.41
C HIS A 81 15.00 8.85 27.11
N GLY A 82 13.90 9.26 27.77
CA GLY A 82 13.80 10.57 28.45
C GLY A 82 13.46 11.75 27.53
N LEU A 83 13.32 11.54 26.22
CA LEU A 83 12.96 12.56 25.24
C LEU A 83 11.46 12.54 24.95
N ALA A 84 10.87 13.72 24.78
CA ALA A 84 9.52 13.87 24.25
C ALA A 84 9.49 13.35 22.79
N HIS A 85 8.53 12.49 22.49
CA HIS A 85 8.39 11.88 21.17
C HIS A 85 7.16 12.46 20.48
N VAL A 86 7.40 13.26 19.44
CA VAL A 86 6.37 13.84 18.59
C VAL A 86 6.43 13.15 17.23
N GLU A 87 5.29 12.69 16.73
CA GLU A 87 5.12 12.17 15.38
C GLU A 87 4.31 13.19 14.57
N ILE A 88 4.84 13.62 13.42
CA ILE A 88 4.21 14.65 12.59
C ILE A 88 3.99 14.09 11.20
N PHE A 89 2.73 14.10 10.75
CA PHE A 89 2.38 13.89 9.35
C PHE A 89 2.15 15.26 8.71
N ALA A 90 2.97 15.59 7.72
CA ALA A 90 3.06 16.91 7.14
C ALA A 90 3.15 16.83 5.61
N THR A 91 2.75 17.90 4.93
CA THR A 91 3.06 18.06 3.50
C THR A 91 4.57 18.28 3.31
N THR A 92 5.07 18.11 2.09
CA THR A 92 6.48 18.35 1.75
C THR A 92 6.95 19.74 2.20
N GLU A 93 6.18 20.78 1.92
CA GLU A 93 6.49 22.17 2.31
C GLU A 93 6.58 22.33 3.85
N GLN A 94 5.64 21.75 4.59
CA GLN A 94 5.66 21.80 6.05
C GLN A 94 6.84 21.01 6.63
N TYR A 95 7.20 19.87 6.03
CA TYR A 95 8.35 19.08 6.45
C TYR A 95 9.66 19.86 6.29
N GLU A 96 9.86 20.54 5.16
CA GLU A 96 11.02 21.40 4.94
C GLU A 96 11.12 22.54 5.96
N HIS A 97 9.97 23.15 6.30
CA HIS A 97 9.92 24.18 7.33
C HIS A 97 10.28 23.63 8.72
N LEU A 98 9.73 22.46 9.09
CA LEU A 98 10.03 21.79 10.36
C LEU A 98 11.52 21.45 10.49
N LEU A 99 12.15 20.92 9.44
CA LEU A 99 13.58 20.64 9.43
C LEU A 99 14.41 21.91 9.68
N THR A 100 14.03 23.02 9.05
CA THR A 100 14.75 24.30 9.20
C THR A 100 14.67 24.80 10.65
N VAL A 101 13.48 24.81 11.24
CA VAL A 101 13.27 25.26 12.62
C VAL A 101 14.01 24.36 13.61
N MET A 102 13.87 23.04 13.47
CA MET A 102 14.49 22.08 14.38
C MET A 102 16.02 22.13 14.31
N ASN A 103 16.60 22.25 13.12
CA ASN A 103 18.06 22.36 12.96
C ASN A 103 18.61 23.69 13.48
N THR A 104 17.83 24.78 13.37
CA THR A 104 18.21 26.08 13.95
C THR A 104 18.15 26.04 15.48
N ALA A 105 17.16 25.37 16.05
CA ALA A 105 17.01 25.23 17.50
C ALA A 105 17.97 24.20 18.14
N ALA A 106 18.43 23.21 17.36
CA ALA A 106 19.35 22.17 17.82
C ALA A 106 20.85 22.57 17.75
N ASN A 107 21.17 23.73 17.14
CA ASN A 107 22.52 24.26 17.08
C ASN A 107 22.64 25.42 18.10
N PRO A 108 23.43 25.29 19.17
CA PRO A 108 23.61 26.35 20.16
C PRO A 108 24.40 27.56 19.61
#